data_AF-A0A4Z1CY25-F1
#
_entry.id   AF-A0A4Z1CY25-F1
#
_cell.length_a   1.000
_cell.length_b   1.000
_cell.length_c   1.000
_cell.angle_alpha   90.00
_cell.angle_beta   90.00
_cell.angle_gamma   90.00
#
_symmetry.space_group_name_H-M   'P 1'
#
loop_
_entity.id
_entity.type
_entity.pdbx_description
1 polymer ?
#
loop_
_entity_poly.entity_id
_entity_poly.type
_entity_poly.pdbx_seq_one_letter_code
_entity_poly.pdbx_strand_id
1 'polypeptide(L)'
;MWGDDTLSTTESPERPVPKHAESPEPAEAAPVPARRRSRRTVRRLTLAVALGLVAGSCAGYLVQAGRTPDKLPPLSQPSLAQAQGHGPAPLSAAQDHQVKVDGDLRKLLLKRPGGTRANPAIESDDGWLDLSAYAELYTKPDGAFRDLVGDEFRRAAVTGWIESGDRTVEIRLIQFRQVESQAAEEEAFGGRGWAADDAHTRSWPVPGTGDGEFFVHDRPESRFGSGYVAEAHAYRGDIAMEMWVGDTKPVSPARVRELARAQMERL
;
A
#
# COMPACT_ATOMS: atom_id res chain seq x y z
N MET A 1 -32.13 -65.70 -8.08
CA MET A 1 -31.19 -64.92 -8.91
C MET A 1 -31.21 -63.51 -8.33
N TRP A 2 -30.06 -63.04 -7.87
CA TRP A 2 -29.88 -61.85 -7.04
C TRP A 2 -29.73 -60.56 -7.85
N GLY A 3 -29.97 -59.43 -7.17
CA GLY A 3 -29.44 -58.09 -7.45
C GLY A 3 -30.45 -57.15 -8.08
N ASP A 4 -30.57 -55.88 -7.70
CA ASP A 4 -30.08 -55.04 -6.60
C ASP A 4 -31.04 -53.82 -6.61
N ASP A 5 -31.29 -53.17 -5.46
CA ASP A 5 -31.29 -51.70 -5.39
C ASP A 5 -31.69 -51.16 -4.00
N THR A 6 -30.82 -50.26 -3.53
CA THR A 6 -31.08 -49.07 -2.69
C THR A 6 -31.69 -49.25 -1.28
N LEU A 7 -30.87 -48.99 -0.26
CA LEU A 7 -31.34 -48.62 1.07
C LEU A 7 -31.19 -47.11 1.26
N SER A 8 -32.34 -46.44 1.30
CA SER A 8 -32.53 -45.12 1.91
C SER A 8 -33.10 -45.31 3.32
N THR A 9 -32.59 -44.50 4.25
CA THR A 9 -33.20 -43.93 5.46
C THR A 9 -34.41 -44.63 6.10
N THR A 10 -34.37 -44.88 7.41
CA THR A 10 -35.32 -44.29 8.41
C THR A 10 -34.91 -44.62 9.85
N GLU A 11 -35.12 -43.60 10.66
CA GLU A 11 -34.98 -43.38 12.10
C GLU A 11 -35.86 -44.28 13.01
N SER A 12 -35.68 -44.11 14.33
CA SER A 12 -36.65 -44.32 15.45
C SER A 12 -36.38 -45.53 16.41
N PRO A 13 -36.91 -45.57 17.66
CA PRO A 13 -36.59 -44.74 18.85
C PRO A 13 -36.39 -45.55 20.19
N GLU A 14 -36.17 -44.84 21.32
CA GLU A 14 -36.12 -45.22 22.77
C GLU A 14 -37.07 -46.35 23.24
N ARG A 15 -36.87 -47.18 24.29
CA ARG A 15 -36.39 -47.11 25.72
C ARG A 15 -36.40 -48.60 26.28
N PRO A 16 -36.11 -49.01 27.55
CA PRO A 16 -35.93 -48.28 28.83
C PRO A 16 -34.71 -48.71 29.70
N VAL A 17 -34.52 -48.00 30.82
CA VAL A 17 -33.44 -48.17 31.81
C VAL A 17 -33.85 -49.16 32.93
N PRO A 18 -32.99 -50.08 33.38
CA PRO A 18 -33.20 -50.83 34.62
C PRO A 18 -32.51 -50.18 35.83
N LYS A 19 -33.17 -50.35 36.98
CA LYS A 19 -32.87 -49.83 38.33
C LYS A 19 -31.55 -50.32 38.93
N HIS A 20 -30.98 -49.45 39.77
CA HIS A 20 -29.92 -49.71 40.73
C HIS A 20 -30.14 -50.97 41.59
N ALA A 21 -29.10 -51.79 41.70
CA ALA A 21 -28.86 -52.65 42.85
C ALA A 21 -27.82 -51.96 43.75
N GLU A 22 -28.15 -51.81 45.02
CA GLU A 22 -27.36 -51.18 46.08
C GLU A 22 -26.38 -52.20 46.69
N SER A 23 -25.08 -51.86 46.78
CA SER A 23 -24.08 -52.50 47.65
C SER A 23 -22.71 -51.80 47.56
N PRO A 24 -21.91 -51.86 48.64
CA PRO A 24 -21.91 -50.94 49.76
C PRO A 24 -20.87 -49.81 49.58
N GLU A 25 -21.05 -48.74 50.33
CA GLU A 25 -20.15 -47.60 50.46
C GLU A 25 -18.70 -48.06 50.82
N PRO A 26 -17.69 -47.81 49.97
CA PRO A 26 -16.30 -47.89 50.40
C PRO A 26 -15.96 -46.60 51.12
N ALA A 27 -15.65 -46.73 52.40
CA ALA A 27 -15.17 -45.68 53.27
C ALA A 27 -14.15 -44.77 52.55
N GLU A 28 -14.33 -43.47 52.74
CA GLU A 28 -13.44 -42.41 52.28
C GLU A 28 -11.98 -42.77 52.58
N ALA A 29 -11.25 -43.19 51.55
CA ALA A 29 -9.83 -43.45 51.66
C ALA A 29 -9.13 -42.09 51.88
N ALA A 30 -8.68 -41.87 53.10
CA ALA A 30 -7.91 -40.70 53.51
C ALA A 30 -6.83 -40.37 52.45
N PRO A 31 -6.62 -39.08 52.13
CA PRO A 31 -5.67 -38.68 51.10
C PRO A 31 -4.27 -39.21 51.45
N VAL A 32 -3.75 -40.10 50.59
CA VAL A 32 -2.37 -40.56 50.68
C VAL A 32 -1.47 -39.32 50.58
N PRO A 33 -0.58 -39.05 51.55
CA PRO A 33 0.24 -37.85 51.52
C PRO A 33 1.09 -37.88 50.25
N ALA A 34 0.86 -36.92 49.36
CA ALA A 34 1.68 -36.71 48.18
C ALA A 34 3.13 -36.55 48.63
N ARG A 35 3.93 -37.60 48.39
CA ARG A 35 5.34 -37.67 48.79
C ARG A 35 6.04 -36.47 48.15
N ARG A 36 6.34 -35.43 48.94
CA ARG A 36 7.04 -34.22 48.50
C ARG A 36 8.34 -34.67 47.82
N ARG A 37 8.35 -34.77 46.49
CA ARG A 37 9.57 -35.07 45.74
C ARG A 37 10.53 -33.94 46.09
N SER A 38 11.64 -34.34 46.71
CA SER A 38 12.67 -33.41 47.18
C SER A 38 13.02 -32.44 46.05
N ARG A 39 13.13 -31.14 46.36
CA ARG A 39 13.54 -30.09 45.40
C ARG A 39 14.82 -30.45 44.63
N ARG A 40 15.66 -31.34 45.20
CA ARG A 40 16.87 -31.87 44.55
C ARG A 40 16.55 -32.83 43.41
N THR A 41 15.51 -33.66 43.53
CA THR A 41 15.08 -34.57 42.46
C THR A 41 14.49 -33.79 41.29
N VAL A 42 13.69 -32.74 41.57
CA VAL A 42 13.17 -31.85 40.52
C VAL A 42 14.32 -31.14 39.80
N ARG A 43 15.26 -30.52 40.53
CA ARG A 43 16.45 -29.86 39.94
C ARG A 43 17.29 -30.79 39.05
N ARG A 44 17.51 -32.03 39.48
CA ARG A 44 18.25 -33.03 38.67
C ARG A 44 17.50 -33.38 37.40
N LEU A 45 16.17 -33.52 37.47
CA LEU A 45 15.34 -33.78 36.31
C LEU A 45 15.37 -32.59 35.32
N THR A 46 15.26 -31.36 35.83
CA THR A 46 15.34 -30.15 35.00
C THR A 46 16.70 -30.01 34.32
N LEU A 47 17.78 -30.28 35.05
CA LEU A 47 19.14 -30.28 34.49
C LEU A 47 19.33 -31.36 33.43
N ALA A 48 18.79 -32.57 33.67
CA ALA A 48 18.84 -33.65 32.69
C ALA A 48 18.07 -33.31 31.40
N VAL A 49 16.90 -32.67 31.52
CA VAL A 49 16.13 -32.20 30.36
C VAL A 49 16.88 -31.11 29.59
N ALA A 50 17.47 -30.14 30.30
CA ALA A 50 18.25 -29.08 29.66
C ALA A 50 19.48 -29.64 28.92
N LEU A 51 20.21 -30.56 29.55
CA LEU A 51 21.35 -31.25 28.93
C LEU A 51 20.91 -32.10 27.73
N GLY A 52 19.78 -32.79 27.82
CA GLY A 52 19.22 -33.56 26.72
C GLY A 52 18.85 -32.68 25.51
N LEU A 53 18.25 -31.51 25.75
CA LEU A 53 17.91 -30.56 24.69
C LEU A 53 19.16 -29.99 24.01
N VAL A 54 20.18 -29.59 24.78
CA VAL A 54 21.43 -29.05 24.23
C VAL A 54 22.18 -30.13 23.44
N ALA A 55 22.34 -31.32 24.01
CA ALA A 55 23.02 -32.42 23.32
C ALA A 55 22.26 -32.84 22.05
N GLY A 56 20.92 -32.93 22.12
CA GLY A 56 20.08 -33.27 20.98
C GLY A 56 20.12 -32.22 19.86
N SER A 57 20.13 -30.93 20.20
CA SER A 57 20.21 -29.85 19.21
C SER A 57 21.61 -29.73 18.58
N CYS A 58 22.69 -29.88 19.35
CA CYS A 58 24.04 -29.95 18.80
C CYS A 58 24.23 -31.16 17.88
N ALA A 59 23.76 -32.35 18.28
CA ALA A 59 23.82 -33.54 17.44
C ALA A 59 22.96 -33.40 16.17
N GLY A 60 21.75 -32.87 16.29
CA GLY A 60 20.87 -32.59 15.16
C GLY A 60 21.46 -31.57 14.19
N TYR A 61 22.14 -30.54 14.70
CA TYR A 61 22.85 -29.56 13.88
C TYR A 61 24.02 -30.19 13.11
N LEU A 62 24.86 -31.00 13.76
CA LEU A 62 25.98 -31.68 13.09
C LEU A 62 25.51 -32.64 12.00
N VAL A 63 24.41 -33.36 12.23
CA VAL A 63 23.80 -34.22 11.21
C VAL A 63 23.31 -33.41 10.01
N GLN A 64 22.67 -32.26 10.24
CA GLN A 64 22.19 -31.41 9.14
C GLN A 64 23.33 -30.69 8.41
N ALA A 65 24.34 -30.21 9.13
CA ALA A 65 25.53 -29.58 8.55
C ALA A 65 26.38 -30.58 7.75
N GLY A 66 26.36 -31.86 8.11
CA GLY A 66 27.04 -32.93 7.39
C GLY A 66 26.26 -33.47 6.18
N ARG A 67 25.03 -33.01 5.93
CA ARG A 67 24.31 -33.38 4.70
C ARG A 67 24.99 -32.69 3.53
N THR A 68 25.37 -33.49 2.52
CA THR A 68 25.82 -32.95 1.24
C THR A 68 24.71 -32.06 0.68
N PRO A 69 25.01 -30.80 0.31
CA PRO A 69 24.01 -29.93 -0.31
C PRO A 69 23.42 -30.64 -1.52
N ASP A 70 22.10 -30.78 -1.57
CA ASP A 70 21.44 -31.23 -2.78
C ASP A 70 21.81 -30.24 -3.90
N LYS A 71 22.37 -30.77 -4.98
CA LYS A 71 22.78 -29.92 -6.09
C LYS A 71 21.54 -29.25 -6.65
N LEU A 72 21.48 -27.93 -6.54
CA LEU A 72 20.47 -27.14 -7.21
C LEU A 72 20.51 -27.48 -8.71
N PRO A 73 19.35 -27.61 -9.37
CA PRO A 73 19.32 -27.71 -10.82
C PRO A 73 20.11 -26.54 -11.42
N PRO A 74 20.88 -26.76 -12.49
CA PRO A 74 21.71 -25.73 -13.08
C PRO A 74 20.84 -24.53 -13.48
N LEU A 75 21.24 -23.33 -13.03
CA LEU A 75 20.63 -22.05 -13.44
C LEU A 75 20.84 -21.73 -14.93
N SER A 76 21.57 -22.60 -15.64
CA SER A 76 21.72 -22.59 -17.09
C SER A 76 20.36 -22.85 -17.73
N GLN A 77 19.56 -21.79 -17.90
CA GLN A 77 18.44 -21.85 -18.84
C GLN A 77 19.00 -22.30 -20.19
N PRO A 78 18.32 -23.22 -20.92
CA PRO A 78 18.69 -23.51 -22.29
C PRO A 78 18.78 -22.18 -23.04
N SER A 79 19.88 -21.94 -23.74
CA SER A 79 20.07 -20.70 -24.49
C SER A 79 18.86 -20.50 -25.39
N LEU A 80 18.04 -19.51 -25.07
CA LEU A 80 16.93 -19.14 -25.93
C LEU A 80 17.54 -18.75 -27.28
N ALA A 81 17.06 -19.38 -28.36
CA ALA A 81 17.50 -19.00 -29.68
C ALA A 81 17.12 -17.54 -29.91
N GLN A 82 18.11 -16.65 -29.88
CA GLN A 82 17.93 -15.24 -30.19
C GLN A 82 17.34 -15.18 -31.61
N ALA A 83 16.15 -14.61 -31.75
CA ALA A 83 15.54 -14.45 -33.06
C ALA A 83 16.51 -13.69 -33.98
N GLN A 84 16.86 -14.31 -35.11
CA GLN A 84 17.71 -13.67 -36.10
C GLN A 84 16.84 -12.70 -36.91
N GLY A 85 17.08 -11.40 -36.74
CA GLY A 85 16.32 -10.35 -37.42
C GLY A 85 16.40 -9.03 -36.68
N HIS A 86 15.95 -7.95 -37.32
CA HIS A 86 15.65 -6.73 -36.58
C HIS A 86 14.44 -7.01 -35.69
N GLY A 87 14.57 -6.72 -34.39
CA GLY A 87 13.46 -6.81 -33.46
C GLY A 87 12.28 -5.93 -33.92
N PRO A 88 11.10 -6.08 -33.32
CA PRO A 88 10.00 -5.17 -33.60
C PRO A 88 10.47 -3.72 -33.46
N ALA A 89 10.00 -2.85 -34.35
CA ALA A 89 10.31 -1.43 -34.24
C ALA A 89 9.93 -0.94 -32.83
N PRO A 90 10.73 -0.04 -32.21
CA PRO A 90 10.35 0.59 -30.97
C PRO A 90 8.93 1.14 -31.06
N LEU A 91 8.18 1.06 -29.95
CA LEU A 91 6.83 1.61 -29.90
C LEU A 91 6.87 3.07 -30.36
N SER A 92 5.90 3.45 -31.18
CA SER A 92 5.77 4.85 -31.59
C SER A 92 5.50 5.71 -30.34
N ALA A 93 5.87 7.00 -30.35
CA ALA A 93 5.60 7.89 -29.20
C ALA A 93 4.10 8.04 -28.84
N ALA A 94 3.19 7.61 -29.73
CA ALA A 94 1.75 7.54 -29.45
C ALA A 94 1.36 6.30 -28.62
N GLN A 95 2.21 5.28 -28.59
CA GLN A 95 2.04 4.02 -27.86
C GLN A 95 3.01 3.91 -26.69
N ASP A 96 4.17 4.56 -26.81
CA ASP A 96 5.17 4.69 -25.76
C ASP A 96 4.93 5.96 -24.95
N HIS A 97 4.22 5.81 -23.84
CA HIS A 97 3.97 6.92 -22.93
C HIS A 97 5.28 7.39 -22.26
N GLN A 98 6.33 6.57 -22.21
CA GLN A 98 7.62 6.93 -21.63
C GLN A 98 8.30 8.05 -22.42
N VAL A 99 8.25 7.98 -23.76
CA VAL A 99 8.76 9.04 -24.65
C VAL A 99 8.04 10.37 -24.43
N LYS A 100 6.74 10.34 -24.12
CA LYS A 100 5.93 11.53 -23.83
C LYS A 100 6.33 12.17 -22.49
N VAL A 101 6.54 11.36 -21.45
CA VAL A 101 6.90 11.84 -20.10
C VAL A 101 8.37 12.22 -19.97
N ASP A 102 9.26 11.71 -20.83
CA ASP A 102 10.66 12.14 -20.89
C ASP A 102 10.85 13.56 -21.47
N GLY A 103 9.84 14.07 -22.18
CA GLY A 103 9.81 15.43 -22.73
C GLY A 103 9.72 16.55 -21.68
N ASP A 104 9.19 17.70 -22.07
CA ASP A 104 8.95 18.83 -21.16
C ASP A 104 7.69 18.57 -20.33
N LEU A 105 7.86 18.31 -19.03
CA LEU A 105 6.79 17.96 -18.08
C LEU A 105 5.68 19.03 -18.04
N ARG A 106 6.01 20.31 -18.25
CA ARG A 106 5.02 21.40 -18.26
C ARG A 106 4.01 21.28 -19.39
N LYS A 107 4.36 20.58 -20.47
CA LYS A 107 3.42 20.32 -21.58
C LYS A 107 2.33 19.33 -21.19
N LEU A 108 2.53 18.55 -20.13
CA LEU A 108 1.55 17.60 -19.60
C LEU A 108 0.57 18.25 -18.62
N LEU A 109 0.90 19.41 -18.05
CA LEU A 109 -0.01 20.17 -17.20
C LEU A 109 -1.22 20.68 -17.99
N LEU A 110 -2.36 20.76 -17.30
CA LEU A 110 -3.53 21.47 -17.80
C LEU A 110 -3.19 22.94 -18.07
N LYS A 111 -3.67 23.43 -19.20
CA LYS A 111 -3.52 24.85 -19.54
C LYS A 111 -4.49 25.67 -18.70
N ARG A 112 -4.04 26.82 -18.23
CA ARG A 112 -4.90 27.82 -17.60
C ARG A 112 -6.12 28.11 -18.49
N PRO A 113 -7.36 27.90 -18.01
CA PRO A 113 -8.55 28.16 -18.80
C PRO A 113 -8.69 29.65 -19.13
N GLY A 114 -9.26 29.96 -20.31
CA GLY A 114 -9.57 31.34 -20.68
C GLY A 114 -10.53 31.99 -19.68
N GLY A 115 -10.31 33.28 -19.39
CA GLY A 115 -11.14 34.03 -18.43
C GLY A 115 -10.78 33.83 -16.95
N THR A 116 -9.77 33.02 -16.64
CA THR A 116 -9.21 32.91 -15.29
C THR A 116 -8.03 33.88 -15.10
N ARG A 117 -7.75 34.24 -13.84
CA ARG A 117 -6.58 35.05 -13.48
C ARG A 117 -5.38 34.17 -13.19
N ALA A 118 -4.18 34.71 -13.40
CA ALA A 118 -2.97 34.09 -12.91
C ALA A 118 -3.00 33.98 -11.37
N ASN A 119 -2.42 32.90 -10.83
CA ASN A 119 -2.16 32.80 -9.40
C ASN A 119 -0.70 33.19 -9.12
N PRO A 120 -0.44 34.39 -8.56
CA PRO A 120 0.93 34.86 -8.33
C PRO A 120 1.70 34.03 -7.31
N ALA A 121 1.03 33.21 -6.50
CA ALA A 121 1.69 32.28 -5.57
C ALA A 121 2.27 31.03 -6.27
N ILE A 122 1.79 30.71 -7.47
CA ILE A 122 2.13 29.49 -8.22
C ILE A 122 2.95 29.82 -9.48
N GLU A 123 2.76 31.01 -10.04
CA GLU A 123 3.53 31.49 -11.19
C GLU A 123 4.98 31.72 -10.74
N SER A 124 5.77 30.64 -10.61
CA SER A 124 7.22 30.72 -10.81
C SER A 124 7.44 31.19 -12.24
N ASP A 125 8.47 32.01 -12.48
CA ASP A 125 8.67 32.67 -13.78
C ASP A 125 8.69 31.69 -14.97
N ASP A 126 8.94 30.39 -14.74
CA ASP A 126 9.06 29.36 -15.77
C ASP A 126 8.18 28.09 -15.60
N GLY A 127 7.36 27.99 -14.54
CA GLY A 127 6.47 26.84 -14.27
C GLY A 127 7.16 25.56 -13.80
N TRP A 128 8.45 25.61 -13.47
CA TRP A 128 9.18 24.53 -12.83
C TRP A 128 9.15 24.67 -11.30
N LEU A 129 9.21 23.52 -10.63
CA LEU A 129 9.53 23.39 -9.22
C LEU A 129 10.78 22.52 -9.14
N ASP A 130 11.90 23.13 -8.74
CA ASP A 130 13.09 22.34 -8.41
C ASP A 130 12.90 21.59 -7.07
N LEU A 131 13.85 20.71 -6.76
CA LEU A 131 13.82 19.88 -5.57
C LEU A 131 13.65 20.70 -4.29
N SER A 132 14.37 21.82 -4.19
CA SER A 132 14.33 22.69 -3.01
C SER A 132 12.99 23.42 -2.92
N ALA A 133 12.51 24.00 -4.01
CA ALA A 133 11.22 24.67 -4.09
C ALA A 133 10.07 23.72 -3.77
N TYR A 134 10.12 22.47 -4.21
CA TYR A 134 9.11 21.46 -3.88
C TYR A 134 9.18 21.06 -2.39
N ALA A 135 10.38 20.84 -1.85
CA ALA A 135 10.55 20.48 -0.43
C ALA A 135 10.04 21.58 0.52
N GLU A 136 10.17 22.86 0.16
CA GLU A 136 9.67 24.01 0.93
C GLU A 136 8.13 24.04 1.08
N LEU A 137 7.40 23.26 0.28
CA LEU A 137 5.93 23.18 0.36
C LEU A 137 5.45 22.29 1.52
N TYR A 138 6.36 21.53 2.14
CA TYR A 138 6.06 20.63 3.26
C TYR A 138 6.27 21.32 4.61
N THR A 139 5.57 20.84 5.64
CA THR A 139 5.70 21.33 7.02
C THR A 139 7.13 21.18 7.58
N LYS A 140 7.92 20.23 7.06
CA LYS A 140 9.32 19.98 7.45
C LYS A 140 10.21 19.91 6.21
N PRO A 141 10.62 21.07 5.64
CA PRO A 141 11.37 21.12 4.39
C PRO A 141 12.66 20.29 4.41
N ASP A 142 13.43 20.34 5.50
CA ASP A 142 14.67 19.55 5.64
C ASP A 142 14.44 18.03 5.60
N GLY A 143 13.27 17.58 6.08
CA GLY A 143 12.88 16.17 6.02
C GLY A 143 12.47 15.79 4.61
N ALA A 144 11.53 16.56 4.04
CA ALA A 144 11.06 16.36 2.68
C ALA A 144 12.19 16.36 1.65
N PHE A 145 13.16 17.28 1.77
CA PHE A 145 14.31 17.31 0.88
C PHE A 145 15.13 16.02 0.93
N ARG A 146 15.35 15.46 2.14
CA ARG A 146 16.09 14.20 2.31
C ARG A 146 15.33 13.01 1.74
N ASP A 147 14.03 12.96 1.99
CA ASP A 147 13.16 11.90 1.50
C ASP A 147 13.11 11.94 -0.04
N LEU A 148 12.88 13.11 -0.64
CA LEU A 148 12.86 13.31 -2.10
C LEU A 148 14.19 12.95 -2.81
N VAL A 149 15.33 13.13 -2.13
CA VAL A 149 16.63 12.64 -2.64
C VAL A 149 16.67 11.12 -2.64
N GLY A 150 16.17 10.48 -1.58
CA GLY A 150 16.05 9.02 -1.48
C GLY A 150 15.06 8.43 -2.50
N ASP A 151 13.96 9.14 -2.75
CA ASP A 151 12.93 8.77 -3.73
C ASP A 151 13.35 9.05 -5.18
N GLU A 152 14.58 9.55 -5.37
CA GLU A 152 15.18 9.83 -6.67
C GLU A 152 14.38 10.86 -7.48
N PHE A 153 13.96 11.95 -6.84
CA PHE A 153 13.31 13.08 -7.48
C PHE A 153 14.09 13.52 -8.73
N ARG A 154 13.36 13.65 -9.85
CA ARG A 154 13.93 14.06 -11.14
C ARG A 154 13.62 15.51 -11.44
N ARG A 155 12.35 15.90 -11.33
CA ARG A 155 11.83 17.25 -11.62
C ARG A 155 10.35 17.35 -11.24
N ALA A 156 9.89 18.55 -10.92
CA ALA A 156 8.47 18.84 -10.75
C ALA A 156 8.05 20.05 -11.58
N ALA A 157 6.81 20.06 -12.03
CA ALA A 157 6.23 21.18 -12.75
C ALA A 157 4.89 21.55 -12.13
N VAL A 158 4.56 22.84 -12.15
CA VAL A 158 3.34 23.36 -11.52
C VAL A 158 2.58 24.28 -12.46
N THR A 159 1.26 24.23 -12.37
CA THR A 159 0.36 25.21 -12.98
C THR A 159 -0.71 25.57 -11.97
N GLY A 160 -1.25 26.78 -12.10
CA GLY A 160 -2.35 27.21 -11.26
C GLY A 160 -3.00 28.48 -11.77
N TRP A 161 -4.22 28.70 -11.29
CA TRP A 161 -5.02 29.86 -11.68
C TRP A 161 -6.05 30.17 -10.62
N ILE A 162 -6.65 31.35 -10.75
CA ILE A 162 -7.75 31.80 -9.92
C ILE A 162 -8.99 31.95 -10.79
N GLU A 163 -10.03 31.18 -10.48
CA GLU A 163 -11.34 31.22 -11.13
C GLU A 163 -12.18 32.40 -10.59
N SER A 164 -13.37 32.58 -11.15
CA SER A 164 -14.36 33.53 -10.62
C SER A 164 -14.71 33.20 -9.16
N GLY A 165 -14.78 34.22 -8.31
CA GLY A 165 -15.11 34.04 -6.88
C GLY A 165 -13.92 33.61 -6.02
N ASP A 166 -12.69 33.89 -6.47
CA ASP A 166 -11.43 33.65 -5.75
C ASP A 166 -11.10 32.17 -5.50
N ARG A 167 -11.76 31.25 -6.20
CA ARG A 167 -11.37 29.83 -6.18
C ARG A 167 -10.00 29.66 -6.80
N THR A 168 -9.08 29.09 -6.05
CA THR A 168 -7.72 28.78 -6.47
C THR A 168 -7.66 27.33 -6.96
N VAL A 169 -6.89 27.10 -8.01
CA VAL A 169 -6.55 25.76 -8.50
C VAL A 169 -5.03 25.68 -8.62
N GLU A 170 -4.48 24.59 -8.12
CA GLU A 170 -3.08 24.23 -8.20
C GLU A 170 -2.95 22.78 -8.65
N ILE A 171 -2.08 22.52 -9.62
CA ILE A 171 -1.77 21.16 -10.09
C ILE A 171 -0.27 21.04 -10.18
N ARG A 172 0.27 20.00 -9.54
CA ARG A 172 1.68 19.63 -9.58
C ARG A 172 1.82 18.27 -10.24
N LEU A 173 2.86 18.15 -11.06
CA LEU A 173 3.35 16.87 -11.56
C LEU A 173 4.77 16.69 -11.06
N ILE A 174 5.02 15.56 -10.39
CA ILE A 174 6.32 15.24 -9.81
C ILE A 174 6.81 13.97 -10.49
N GLN A 175 7.98 14.06 -11.12
CA GLN A 175 8.60 12.92 -11.77
C GLN A 175 9.77 12.39 -10.95
N PHE A 176 9.83 11.08 -10.81
CA PHE A 176 10.89 10.35 -10.12
C PHE A 176 11.68 9.48 -11.10
N ARG A 177 12.84 8.97 -10.71
CA ARG A 177 13.60 8.01 -11.55
C ARG A 177 13.12 6.57 -11.40
N GLN A 178 12.58 6.22 -10.23
CA GLN A 178 12.05 4.89 -9.91
C GLN A 178 13.02 3.73 -10.21
N VAL A 179 14.30 3.89 -9.87
CA VAL A 179 15.31 2.84 -9.99
C VAL A 179 15.23 1.90 -8.78
N GLU A 180 15.07 2.45 -7.58
CA GLU A 180 15.10 1.68 -6.33
C GLU A 180 13.70 1.50 -5.70
N SER A 181 12.76 2.41 -5.96
CA SER A 181 11.39 2.38 -5.39
C SER A 181 10.33 2.80 -6.42
N GLN A 182 9.05 2.54 -6.10
CA GLN A 182 7.93 3.06 -6.88
C GLN A 182 7.51 4.44 -6.36
N ALA A 183 8.46 5.37 -6.26
CA ALA A 183 8.29 6.68 -5.62
C ALA A 183 7.05 7.47 -6.06
N ALA A 184 6.69 7.47 -7.35
CA ALA A 184 5.48 8.13 -7.82
C ALA A 184 4.17 7.53 -7.25
N GLU A 185 4.11 6.21 -7.11
CA GLU A 185 2.98 5.52 -6.46
C GLU A 185 2.99 5.81 -4.96
N GLU A 186 4.15 5.73 -4.32
CA GLU A 186 4.32 5.99 -2.89
C GLU A 186 3.94 7.43 -2.51
N GLU A 187 4.29 8.41 -3.34
CA GLU A 187 3.92 9.82 -3.15
C GLU A 187 2.41 10.02 -3.29
N ALA A 188 1.79 9.45 -4.33
CA ALA A 188 0.34 9.51 -4.49
C ALA A 188 -0.40 8.78 -3.34
N PHE A 189 0.16 7.66 -2.86
CA PHE A 189 -0.35 6.92 -1.71
C PHE A 189 -0.23 7.73 -0.41
N GLY A 190 0.92 8.38 -0.20
CA GLY A 190 1.18 9.23 0.95
C GLY A 190 0.19 10.38 1.01
N GLY A 191 0.03 11.11 -0.10
CA GLY A 191 -0.93 12.21 -0.24
C GLY A 191 -2.37 11.79 0.10
N ARG A 192 -2.86 10.69 -0.51
CA ARG A 192 -4.21 10.19 -0.20
C ARG A 192 -4.35 9.71 1.26
N GLY A 193 -3.29 9.17 1.84
CA GLY A 193 -3.27 8.74 3.24
C GLY A 193 -3.50 9.93 4.17
N TRP A 194 -2.75 11.01 3.96
CA TRP A 194 -2.92 12.26 4.71
C TRP A 194 -4.31 12.88 4.51
N ALA A 195 -4.83 12.87 3.27
CA ALA A 195 -6.16 13.37 2.95
C ALA A 195 -7.28 12.62 3.70
N ALA A 196 -7.14 11.29 3.75
CA ALA A 196 -8.11 10.39 4.36
C ALA A 196 -8.11 10.39 5.90
N ASP A 197 -7.03 10.88 6.53
CA ASP A 197 -6.91 10.93 7.99
C ASP A 197 -7.85 11.96 8.65
N ASP A 198 -8.40 12.92 7.89
CA ASP A 198 -9.40 13.85 8.42
C ASP A 198 -10.82 13.24 8.42
N ALA A 199 -11.42 13.18 9.61
CA ALA A 199 -12.78 12.67 9.85
C ALA A 199 -13.90 13.45 9.13
N HIS A 200 -13.60 14.63 8.59
CA HIS A 200 -14.53 15.48 7.84
C HIS A 200 -14.20 15.55 6.35
N THR A 201 -13.57 14.50 5.84
CA THR A 201 -13.26 14.33 4.42
C THR A 201 -14.15 13.28 3.78
N ARG A 202 -14.57 13.53 2.55
CA ARG A 202 -15.20 12.55 1.68
C ARG A 202 -14.30 12.28 0.49
N SER A 203 -14.17 11.02 0.10
CA SER A 203 -13.33 10.59 -1.02
C SER A 203 -14.11 9.91 -2.14
N TRP A 204 -13.56 9.97 -3.34
CA TRP A 204 -14.07 9.32 -4.54
C TRP A 204 -12.93 8.94 -5.47
N PRO A 205 -13.08 7.91 -6.32
CA PRO A 205 -12.07 7.55 -7.31
C PRO A 205 -11.96 8.62 -8.41
N VAL A 206 -10.74 8.85 -8.90
CA VAL A 206 -10.49 9.65 -10.10
C VAL A 206 -10.76 8.79 -11.35
N PRO A 207 -11.72 9.18 -12.21
CA PRO A 207 -12.05 8.39 -13.40
C PRO A 207 -10.85 8.19 -14.33
N GLY A 208 -10.67 6.98 -14.84
CA GLY A 208 -9.58 6.65 -15.77
C GLY A 208 -8.23 6.39 -15.08
N THR A 209 -8.23 6.28 -13.75
CA THR A 209 -7.08 5.86 -12.95
C THR A 209 -7.37 4.52 -12.28
N GLY A 210 -6.33 3.79 -11.86
CA GLY A 210 -6.48 2.59 -11.05
C GLY A 210 -6.83 2.97 -9.61
N ASP A 211 -5.85 3.55 -8.92
CA ASP A 211 -5.92 3.81 -7.48
C ASP A 211 -5.94 5.31 -7.12
N GLY A 212 -6.18 6.18 -8.10
CA GLY A 212 -6.26 7.62 -7.89
C GLY A 212 -7.56 8.01 -7.18
N GLU A 213 -7.46 8.92 -6.22
CA GLU A 213 -8.59 9.41 -5.44
C GLU A 213 -8.59 10.93 -5.34
N PHE A 214 -9.79 11.50 -5.18
CA PHE A 214 -9.97 12.89 -4.84
C PHE A 214 -10.83 13.04 -3.59
N PHE A 215 -10.55 14.08 -2.84
CA PHE A 215 -11.00 14.33 -1.49
C PHE A 215 -11.63 15.71 -1.41
N VAL A 216 -12.74 15.83 -0.70
CA VAL A 216 -13.39 17.11 -0.40
C VAL A 216 -13.53 17.22 1.11
N HIS A 217 -12.93 18.28 1.66
CA HIS A 217 -12.97 18.56 3.09
C HIS A 217 -14.21 19.41 3.40
N ASP A 218 -15.06 18.91 4.30
CA ASP A 218 -16.34 19.53 4.65
C ASP A 218 -16.18 20.68 5.66
N ARG A 219 -14.96 20.95 6.13
CA ARG A 219 -14.64 22.05 7.03
C ARG A 219 -13.60 22.99 6.42
N PRO A 220 -13.66 24.30 6.75
CA PRO A 220 -12.61 25.22 6.37
C PRO A 220 -11.28 24.84 7.01
N GLU A 221 -10.22 24.82 6.21
CA GLU A 221 -8.87 24.56 6.65
C GLU A 221 -8.04 25.84 6.63
N SER A 222 -7.29 26.05 7.72
CA SER A 222 -6.40 27.21 7.85
C SER A 222 -5.16 27.10 6.96
N ARG A 223 -4.73 25.88 6.61
CA ARG A 223 -3.52 25.60 5.82
C ARG A 223 -3.51 26.33 4.46
N PHE A 224 -4.69 26.60 3.90
CA PHE A 224 -4.87 27.29 2.62
C PHE A 224 -5.55 28.66 2.74
N GLY A 225 -5.38 29.35 3.88
CA GLY A 225 -5.89 30.71 4.06
C GLY A 225 -7.35 30.80 4.52
N SER A 226 -7.80 29.84 5.35
CA SER A 226 -9.14 29.80 5.96
C SER A 226 -10.29 29.66 4.96
N GLY A 227 -10.19 28.65 4.08
CA GLY A 227 -11.19 28.29 3.08
C GLY A 227 -11.48 26.80 3.06
N TYR A 228 -12.48 26.39 2.28
CA TYR A 228 -12.73 24.98 1.98
C TYR A 228 -11.72 24.50 0.95
N VAL A 229 -11.29 23.26 1.12
CA VAL A 229 -10.26 22.65 0.28
C VAL A 229 -10.79 21.35 -0.28
N ALA A 230 -10.30 21.02 -1.46
CA ALA A 230 -10.35 19.69 -2.00
C ALA A 230 -9.00 19.37 -2.62
N GLU A 231 -8.61 18.10 -2.57
CA GLU A 231 -7.36 17.64 -3.12
C GLU A 231 -7.54 16.36 -3.95
N ALA A 232 -6.61 16.07 -4.85
CA ALA A 232 -6.60 14.83 -5.60
C ALA A 232 -5.19 14.29 -5.78
N HIS A 233 -5.04 12.99 -5.60
CA HIS A 233 -3.78 12.28 -5.69
C HIS A 233 -3.94 11.09 -6.63
N ALA A 234 -3.07 11.00 -7.62
CA ALA A 234 -3.02 9.89 -8.56
C ALA A 234 -1.61 9.77 -9.13
N TYR A 235 -1.29 8.65 -9.78
CA TYR A 235 -0.01 8.48 -10.46
C TYR A 235 -0.20 7.78 -11.82
N ARG A 236 0.79 7.93 -12.69
CA ARG A 236 0.93 7.13 -13.91
C ARG A 236 2.41 7.01 -14.27
N GLY A 237 2.91 5.77 -14.28
CA GLY A 237 4.33 5.51 -14.50
C GLY A 237 5.17 6.18 -13.42
N ASP A 238 6.16 6.98 -13.84
CA ASP A 238 7.11 7.68 -12.99
C ASP A 238 6.65 9.07 -12.55
N ILE A 239 5.38 9.43 -12.79
CA ILE A 239 4.79 10.72 -12.45
C ILE A 239 3.68 10.58 -11.40
N ALA A 240 3.84 11.28 -10.28
CA ALA A 240 2.78 11.58 -9.32
C ALA A 240 2.06 12.88 -9.72
N MET A 241 0.74 12.89 -9.61
CA MET A 241 -0.13 14.04 -9.74
C MET A 241 -0.66 14.42 -8.37
N GLU A 242 -0.47 15.68 -8.02
CA GLU A 242 -1.13 16.31 -6.88
C GLU A 242 -1.96 17.49 -7.39
N MET A 243 -3.13 17.69 -6.80
CA MET A 243 -3.99 18.82 -7.14
C MET A 243 -4.65 19.35 -5.88
N TRP A 244 -4.74 20.68 -5.78
CA TRP A 244 -5.50 21.38 -4.75
C TRP A 244 -6.48 22.36 -5.37
N VAL A 245 -7.67 22.44 -4.79
CA VAL A 245 -8.70 23.41 -5.13
C VAL A 245 -9.15 24.08 -3.83
N GLY A 246 -8.87 25.37 -3.69
CA GLY A 246 -9.26 26.17 -2.51
C GLY A 246 -10.37 27.15 -2.85
N ASP A 247 -11.36 27.32 -1.98
CA ASP A 247 -12.48 28.26 -2.17
C ASP A 247 -12.95 28.82 -0.81
N THR A 248 -13.63 29.97 -0.82
CA THR A 248 -14.31 30.52 0.36
C THR A 248 -15.60 29.77 0.72
N LYS A 249 -16.13 28.98 -0.23
CA LYS A 249 -17.34 28.14 -0.08
C LYS A 249 -16.98 26.66 -0.26
N PRO A 250 -17.81 25.72 0.24
CA PRO A 250 -17.58 24.29 0.03
C PRO A 250 -17.28 23.96 -1.44
N VAL A 251 -16.17 23.26 -1.67
CA VAL A 251 -15.73 22.89 -3.01
C VAL A 251 -16.66 21.81 -3.55
N SER A 252 -17.12 21.98 -4.79
CA SER A 252 -18.00 20.99 -5.44
C SER A 252 -17.20 19.74 -5.82
N PRO A 253 -17.60 18.52 -5.39
CA PRO A 253 -16.95 17.28 -5.78
C PRO A 253 -16.89 17.10 -7.31
N ALA A 254 -17.92 17.57 -8.02
CA ALA A 254 -17.96 17.48 -9.48
C ALA A 254 -16.83 18.27 -10.14
N ARG A 255 -16.47 19.44 -9.59
CA ARG A 255 -15.41 20.29 -10.13
C ARG A 255 -14.04 19.62 -9.99
N VAL A 256 -13.77 19.06 -8.82
CA VAL A 256 -12.51 18.35 -8.51
C VAL A 256 -12.38 17.12 -9.40
N ARG A 257 -13.46 16.33 -9.53
CA ARG A 257 -13.52 15.17 -10.42
C ARG A 257 -13.19 15.52 -11.87
N GLU A 258 -13.77 16.59 -12.40
CA GLU A 258 -13.52 17.04 -13.78
C GLU A 258 -12.08 17.48 -13.99
N LEU A 259 -11.51 18.24 -13.06
CA LEU A 259 -10.11 18.69 -13.15
C LEU A 259 -9.13 17.51 -13.03
N ALA A 260 -9.30 16.65 -12.03
CA ALA A 260 -8.45 15.48 -11.82
C ALA A 260 -8.48 14.55 -13.04
N ARG A 261 -9.67 14.25 -13.56
CA ARG A 261 -9.84 13.45 -14.77
C ARG A 261 -9.15 14.10 -15.96
N ALA A 262 -9.40 15.38 -16.21
CA ALA A 262 -8.81 16.09 -17.34
C ALA A 262 -7.28 16.15 -17.26
N GLN A 263 -6.71 16.25 -16.06
CA GLN A 263 -5.27 16.18 -15.86
C GLN A 263 -4.72 14.76 -16.13
N MET A 264 -5.38 13.72 -15.63
CA MET A 264 -4.96 12.33 -15.84
C MET A 264 -5.11 11.85 -17.29
N GLU A 265 -6.04 12.41 -18.05
CA GLU A 265 -6.15 12.20 -19.50
C GLU A 265 -4.97 12.81 -20.28
N ARG A 266 -4.18 13.72 -19.68
CA ARG A 266 -2.97 14.30 -20.28
C ARG A 266 -1.70 13.52 -20.00
N LEU A 267 -1.67 12.69 -18.96
CA LEU A 267 -0.61 11.69 -18.76
C LEU A 267 -0.81 10.50 -19.70
#